data_AF-A0A931ZIC3-F1
#
_entry.id   AF-A0A931ZIC3-F1
#
_cell.length_a   1.000
_cell.length_b   1.000
_cell.length_c   1.000
_cell.angle_alpha   90.00
_cell.angle_beta   90.00
_cell.angle_gamma   90.00
#
_symmetry.space_group_name_H-M   'P 1'
#
loop_
_entity.id
_entity.type
_entity.pdbx_description
1 polymer ?
#
loop_
_entity_poly.entity_id
_entity_poly.type
_entity_poly.pdbx_seq_one_letter_code
_entity_poly.pdbx_strand_id
1 'polypeptide(L)'
;MCPICERASIDGITHIRCKSRIAPEGLFSVWEYTGVPRKLIVQLKYRFVEEAAYDLAHGVFPELSKSYPSWLKGKNTLVPIPLYWKRENWRGFNQVKSAGELIVEQMGWEFKEILIRTKNTKHQVGLKGRQRQENVQGIFSLASNITIKQ
;
A
#
# COMPACT_ATOMS: atom_id res chain seq x y z
N MET A 1 8.12 14.05 0.16
CA MET A 1 7.27 14.68 1.19
C MET A 1 7.42 13.91 2.49
N CYS A 2 7.43 14.57 3.65
CA CYS A 2 7.40 13.91 4.97
C CYS A 2 5.97 13.40 5.26
N PRO A 3 5.76 12.11 5.61
CA PRO A 3 4.42 11.54 5.83
C PRO A 3 3.67 12.10 7.05
N ILE A 4 4.38 12.80 7.95
CA ILE A 4 3.80 13.29 9.22
C ILE A 4 3.36 14.75 9.12
N CYS A 5 4.20 15.62 8.55
CA CYS A 5 3.93 17.06 8.49
C CYS A 5 3.65 17.58 7.08
N GLU A 6 3.67 16.70 6.06
CA GLU A 6 3.35 17.00 4.66
C GLU A 6 4.28 18.02 3.98
N ARG A 7 5.36 18.45 4.65
CA ARG A 7 6.36 19.35 4.08
C ARG A 7 7.36 18.59 3.18
N ALA A 8 8.08 19.34 2.36
CA ALA A 8 9.16 18.80 1.54
C ALA A 8 10.17 18.01 2.40
N SER A 9 10.63 16.88 1.85
CA SER A 9 11.61 16.01 2.49
C SER A 9 12.44 15.31 1.43
N ILE A 10 13.73 15.11 1.73
CA ILE A 10 14.70 14.38 0.92
C ILE A 10 14.31 12.90 0.91
N ASP A 11 14.21 12.31 -0.28
CA ASP A 11 13.81 10.90 -0.51
C ASP A 11 12.50 10.46 0.17
N GLY A 12 11.63 11.42 0.52
CA GLY A 12 10.40 11.15 1.25
C GLY A 12 10.60 10.69 2.70
N ILE A 13 11.79 10.86 3.26
CA ILE A 13 12.13 10.45 4.64
C ILE A 13 11.33 11.27 5.65
N THR A 14 10.96 10.67 6.77
CA THR A 14 10.37 11.40 7.90
C THR A 14 11.41 12.28 8.59
N HIS A 15 11.13 13.59 8.73
CA HIS A 15 12.04 14.52 9.40
C HIS A 15 12.38 14.04 10.81
N ILE A 16 13.60 14.35 11.29
CA ILE A 16 14.06 14.01 12.65
C ILE A 16 13.04 14.44 13.72
N ARG A 17 12.53 15.67 13.63
CA ARG A 17 11.49 16.21 14.55
C ARG A 17 10.11 15.54 14.44
N CYS A 18 9.86 14.83 13.34
CA CYS A 18 8.60 14.15 13.06
C CYS A 18 8.65 12.66 13.40
N LYS A 19 9.84 12.12 13.71
CA LYS A 19 10.00 10.72 14.09
C LYS A 19 9.33 10.46 15.44
N SER A 20 8.70 9.30 15.54
CA SER A 20 8.16 8.74 16.78
C SER A 20 8.25 7.22 16.71
N ARG A 21 7.98 6.52 17.82
CA ARG A 21 8.04 5.05 17.88
C ARG A 21 7.14 4.36 16.83
N ILE A 22 6.06 5.01 16.40
CA ILE A 22 5.05 4.44 15.49
C ILE A 22 4.94 5.20 14.16
N ALA A 23 5.76 6.24 13.97
CA ALA A 23 5.74 7.01 12.73
C ALA A 23 6.36 6.18 11.58
N PRO A 24 5.81 6.23 10.37
CA PRO A 24 6.48 5.70 9.19
C PRO A 24 7.87 6.33 9.02
N GLU A 25 8.85 5.56 8.56
CA GLU A 25 10.21 6.05 8.31
C GLU A 25 10.29 6.93 7.07
N GLY A 26 9.41 6.69 6.10
CA GLY A 26 9.32 7.47 4.87
C GLY A 26 8.05 7.20 4.10
N LEU A 27 7.88 7.96 3.02
CA LEU A 27 6.79 7.84 2.05
C LEU A 27 7.38 7.86 0.65
N PHE A 28 7.05 6.84 -0.14
CA PHE A 28 7.43 6.75 -1.54
C PHE A 28 6.20 6.45 -2.40
N SER A 29 6.17 7.04 -3.58
CA SER A 29 5.15 6.78 -4.59
C SER A 29 5.86 6.40 -5.88
N VAL A 30 5.54 5.23 -6.41
CA VAL A 30 6.17 4.69 -7.62
C VAL A 30 5.82 5.54 -8.85
N TRP A 31 4.59 6.04 -8.90
CA TRP A 31 4.10 6.88 -9.99
C TRP A 31 3.15 7.95 -9.51
N GLU A 32 3.08 9.05 -10.25
CA GLU A 32 1.93 9.94 -10.19
C GLU A 32 0.65 9.23 -10.62
N TYR A 33 -0.48 9.61 -10.02
CA TYR A 33 -1.79 9.03 -10.34
C TYR A 33 -2.38 9.60 -11.66
N THR A 34 -1.63 9.46 -12.75
CA THR A 34 -1.96 9.97 -14.09
C THR A 34 -1.67 8.90 -15.14
N GLY A 35 -2.01 9.17 -16.41
CA GLY A 35 -1.60 8.33 -17.54
C GLY A 35 -1.93 6.83 -17.44
N VAL A 36 -0.94 5.99 -17.80
CA VAL A 36 -1.03 4.52 -17.80
C VAL A 36 -1.24 3.94 -16.39
N PRO A 37 -0.46 4.31 -15.35
CA PRO A 37 -0.67 3.82 -13.99
C PRO A 37 -2.11 4.04 -13.51
N ARG A 38 -2.70 5.21 -13.80
CA ARG A 38 -4.11 5.48 -13.45
C ARG A 38 -5.06 4.51 -14.14
N LYS A 39 -4.88 4.23 -15.44
CA LYS A 39 -5.74 3.32 -16.21
C LYS A 39 -5.68 1.90 -15.63
N LEU A 40 -4.48 1.40 -15.38
CA LEU A 40 -4.25 0.08 -14.78
C LEU A 40 -4.87 -0.02 -13.38
N ILE A 41 -4.66 0.97 -12.51
CA ILE A 41 -5.28 0.99 -11.18
C ILE A 41 -6.81 1.02 -11.25
N VAL A 42 -7.40 1.73 -12.21
CA VAL A 42 -8.86 1.76 -12.42
C VAL A 42 -9.36 0.41 -12.92
N GLN A 43 -8.68 -0.20 -13.89
CA GLN A 43 -9.02 -1.53 -14.39
C GLN A 43 -8.95 -2.58 -13.26
N LEU A 44 -7.89 -2.53 -12.46
CA LEU A 44 -7.72 -3.40 -11.28
C LEU A 44 -8.87 -3.22 -10.28
N LYS A 45 -9.30 -1.98 -10.02
CA LYS A 45 -10.33 -1.67 -9.01
C LYS A 45 -11.75 -2.06 -9.42
N TYR A 46 -12.07 -2.10 -10.71
CA TYR A 46 -13.45 -2.17 -11.19
C TYR A 46 -13.72 -3.22 -12.27
N ARG A 47 -12.69 -3.70 -12.97
CA ARG A 47 -12.84 -4.59 -14.12
C ARG A 47 -12.24 -5.99 -13.92
N PHE A 48 -11.67 -6.26 -12.74
CA PHE A 48 -11.17 -7.59 -12.39
C PHE A 48 -10.15 -8.15 -13.39
N VAL A 49 -9.36 -7.26 -13.99
CA VAL A 49 -8.33 -7.60 -14.99
C VAL A 49 -7.06 -8.00 -14.25
N GLU A 50 -6.73 -9.28 -14.25
CA GLU A 50 -5.54 -9.83 -13.60
C GLU A 50 -4.26 -9.39 -14.31
N GLU A 51 -4.32 -9.21 -15.63
CA GLU A 51 -3.23 -8.69 -16.45
C GLU A 51 -2.81 -7.28 -16.01
N ALA A 52 -3.76 -6.47 -15.52
CA ALA A 52 -3.43 -5.15 -14.98
C ALA A 52 -2.62 -5.23 -13.67
N ALA A 53 -2.77 -6.31 -12.89
CA ALA A 53 -1.96 -6.57 -11.71
C ALA A 53 -0.52 -6.90 -12.11
N TYR A 54 -0.36 -7.73 -13.16
CA TYR A 54 0.91 -8.10 -13.74
C TYR A 54 1.65 -6.89 -14.32
N ASP A 55 0.99 -6.09 -15.16
CA ASP A 55 1.56 -4.89 -15.75
C ASP A 55 2.01 -3.88 -14.69
N LEU A 56 1.22 -3.71 -13.62
CA LEU A 56 1.61 -2.87 -12.50
C LEU A 56 2.85 -3.44 -11.79
N ALA A 57 2.85 -4.72 -11.45
CA ALA A 57 3.99 -5.34 -10.77
C ALA A 57 5.29 -5.21 -11.59
N HIS A 58 5.24 -5.55 -12.88
CA HIS A 58 6.38 -5.40 -13.80
C HIS A 58 6.84 -3.96 -13.98
N GLY A 59 5.93 -2.99 -13.91
CA GLY A 59 6.28 -1.58 -13.96
C GLY A 59 6.99 -1.09 -12.68
N VAL A 60 6.71 -1.69 -11.52
CA VAL A 60 7.23 -1.21 -10.23
C VAL A 60 8.75 -1.32 -10.17
N PHE A 61 9.30 -2.44 -10.65
CA PHE A 61 10.74 -2.72 -10.53
C PHE A 61 11.62 -1.70 -11.28
N PRO A 62 11.38 -1.37 -12.57
CA PRO A 62 12.12 -0.32 -13.26
C PRO A 62 12.10 1.03 -12.54
N GLU A 63 10.96 1.45 -12.01
CA GLU A 63 10.85 2.73 -11.31
C GLU A 63 11.55 2.72 -9.95
N LEU A 64 11.40 1.63 -9.20
CA LEU A 64 12.15 1.43 -7.96
C LEU A 64 13.65 1.45 -8.25
N SER A 65 14.14 0.80 -9.31
CA SER A 65 15.57 0.79 -9.62
C SER A 65 16.15 2.18 -9.93
N LYS A 66 15.36 3.09 -10.53
CA LYS A 66 15.78 4.46 -10.86
C LYS A 66 15.81 5.39 -9.65
N SER A 67 14.84 5.23 -8.74
CA SER A 67 14.60 6.17 -7.64
C SER A 67 14.44 5.43 -6.32
N TYR A 68 15.32 4.45 -6.09
CA TYR A 68 15.24 3.56 -4.96
C TYR A 68 15.48 4.32 -3.65
N PRO A 69 14.47 4.49 -2.77
CA PRO A 69 14.65 5.26 -1.56
C PRO A 69 15.71 4.61 -0.68
N SER A 70 16.63 5.42 -0.15
CA SER A 70 17.74 4.93 0.68
C SER A 70 17.26 4.11 1.89
N TRP A 71 16.12 4.47 2.47
CA TRP A 71 15.47 3.81 3.61
C TRP A 71 14.74 2.51 3.26
N LEU A 72 14.56 2.18 1.97
CA LEU A 72 13.91 0.96 1.51
C LEU A 72 14.92 -0.15 1.18
N LYS A 73 16.23 0.08 1.39
CA LYS A 73 17.30 -0.86 1.01
C LYS A 73 17.32 -2.08 1.92
N GLY A 74 17.50 -3.26 1.30
CA GLY A 74 17.60 -4.55 2.00
C GLY A 74 16.37 -5.43 1.83
N LYS A 75 16.26 -6.44 2.70
CA LYS A 75 15.13 -7.38 2.72
C LYS A 75 13.98 -6.76 3.50
N ASN A 76 12.86 -6.53 2.83
CA ASN A 76 11.66 -5.96 3.44
C ASN A 76 10.52 -6.97 3.44
N THR A 77 9.49 -6.67 4.23
CA THR A 77 8.21 -7.37 4.16
C THR A 77 7.16 -6.45 3.53
N LEU A 78 6.54 -6.89 2.43
CA LEU A 78 5.39 -6.23 1.84
C LEU A 78 4.12 -6.71 2.55
N VAL A 79 3.38 -5.76 3.12
CA VAL A 79 2.09 -6.01 3.77
C VAL A 79 0.98 -5.30 2.99
N PRO A 80 0.03 -6.03 2.39
CA PRO A 80 -1.09 -5.42 1.69
C PRO A 80 -2.08 -4.78 2.70
N ILE A 81 -2.73 -3.69 2.29
CA ILE A 81 -3.85 -3.12 3.05
C ILE A 81 -5.13 -3.86 2.64
N PRO A 82 -5.76 -4.64 3.54
CA PRO A 82 -6.89 -5.51 3.19
C PRO A 82 -8.16 -4.72 2.86
N LEU A 83 -9.00 -5.32 2.03
CA LEU A 83 -10.37 -4.87 1.84
C LEU A 83 -11.27 -5.52 2.92
N TYR A 84 -12.51 -5.06 3.02
CA TYR A 84 -13.47 -5.73 3.91
C TYR A 84 -13.97 -6.99 3.20
N TRP A 85 -14.07 -8.12 3.90
CA TRP A 85 -14.35 -9.44 3.30
C TRP A 85 -15.55 -9.47 2.33
N LYS A 86 -16.65 -8.75 2.61
CA LYS A 86 -17.79 -8.66 1.67
C LYS A 86 -17.40 -8.03 0.34
N ARG A 87 -16.47 -7.07 0.36
CA ARG A 87 -15.92 -6.43 -0.85
C ARG A 87 -14.88 -7.30 -1.53
N GLU A 88 -14.11 -8.11 -0.80
CA GLU A 88 -13.22 -9.10 -1.42
C GLU A 88 -14.06 -10.14 -2.19
N ASN A 89 -15.11 -10.67 -1.58
CA ASN A 89 -16.00 -11.64 -2.21
C ASN A 89 -16.74 -11.06 -3.43
N TRP A 90 -17.22 -9.81 -3.36
CA TRP A 90 -17.84 -9.14 -4.51
C TRP A 90 -16.87 -8.93 -5.67
N ARG A 91 -15.59 -8.77 -5.36
CA ARG A 91 -14.52 -8.58 -6.35
C ARG A 91 -13.95 -9.89 -6.91
N GLY A 92 -14.43 -11.03 -6.44
CA GLY A 92 -14.04 -12.36 -6.90
C GLY A 92 -12.66 -12.84 -6.44
N PHE A 93 -11.65 -11.95 -6.38
CA PHE A 93 -10.28 -12.28 -5.97
C PHE A 93 -9.57 -11.10 -5.32
N ASN A 94 -8.50 -11.37 -4.56
CA ASN A 94 -7.65 -10.35 -3.95
C ASN A 94 -6.59 -9.88 -4.97
N GLN A 95 -6.97 -9.01 -5.92
CA GLN A 95 -6.07 -8.49 -6.98
C GLN A 95 -4.74 -7.93 -6.43
N VAL A 96 -4.81 -7.38 -5.21
CA VAL A 96 -3.67 -6.76 -4.53
C VAL A 96 -2.67 -7.82 -4.07
N LYS A 97 -3.14 -9.05 -3.80
CA LYS A 97 -2.28 -10.20 -3.49
C LYS A 97 -1.44 -10.59 -4.68
N SER A 98 -2.03 -10.83 -5.85
CA SER A 98 -1.29 -11.24 -7.05
C SER A 98 -0.22 -10.21 -7.44
N ALA A 99 -0.56 -8.91 -7.44
CA ALA A 99 0.42 -7.86 -7.69
C ALA A 99 1.53 -7.83 -6.62
N GLY A 100 1.17 -7.99 -5.34
CA GLY A 100 2.10 -7.97 -4.23
C GLY A 100 3.09 -9.15 -4.26
N GLU A 101 2.61 -10.35 -4.57
CA GLU A 101 3.43 -11.56 -4.71
C GLU A 101 4.48 -11.40 -5.82
N LEU A 102 4.07 -10.90 -6.99
CA LEU A 102 4.99 -10.61 -8.10
C LEU A 102 6.03 -9.53 -7.73
N ILE A 103 5.63 -8.49 -7.01
CA ILE A 103 6.55 -7.45 -6.55
C ILE A 103 7.60 -8.03 -5.61
N VAL A 104 7.19 -8.83 -4.61
CA VAL A 104 8.18 -9.35 -3.64
C VAL A 104 9.15 -10.34 -4.27
N GLU A 105 8.70 -11.11 -5.27
CA GLU A 105 9.56 -12.02 -6.03
C GLU A 105 10.68 -11.25 -6.74
N GLN A 106 10.31 -10.18 -7.45
CA GLN A 106 11.29 -9.32 -8.14
C GLN A 106 12.22 -8.57 -7.17
N MET A 107 11.70 -8.18 -6.02
CA MET A 107 12.43 -7.40 -5.01
C MET A 107 13.26 -8.24 -4.04
N GLY A 108 13.10 -9.57 -4.04
CA GLY A 108 13.69 -10.44 -3.01
C GLY A 108 13.16 -10.15 -1.60
N TRP A 109 11.89 -9.76 -1.50
CA TRP A 109 11.20 -9.42 -0.26
C TRP A 109 10.30 -10.57 0.20
N GLU A 110 9.68 -10.41 1.38
CA GLU A 110 8.68 -11.35 1.88
C GLU A 110 7.27 -10.73 1.75
N PHE A 111 6.29 -11.51 1.30
CA PHE A 111 4.89 -11.10 1.32
C PHE A 111 4.20 -11.66 2.57
N LYS A 112 3.57 -10.79 3.38
CA LYS A 112 2.81 -11.22 4.57
C LYS A 112 1.46 -10.52 4.68
N GLU A 113 0.39 -11.31 4.75
CA GLU A 113 -0.98 -10.83 4.98
C GLU A 113 -1.25 -10.66 6.49
N ILE A 114 -0.62 -9.66 7.12
CA ILE A 114 -0.69 -9.50 8.59
C ILE A 114 -1.84 -8.67 9.12
N LEU A 115 -2.52 -7.95 8.23
CA LEU A 115 -3.61 -7.05 8.57
C LEU A 115 -4.94 -7.65 8.11
N ILE A 116 -5.96 -7.51 8.96
CA ILE A 116 -7.36 -7.77 8.61
C ILE A 116 -8.18 -6.50 8.78
N ARG A 117 -9.18 -6.33 7.92
CA ARG A 117 -10.17 -5.24 8.05
C ARG A 117 -11.42 -5.75 8.76
N THR A 118 -11.63 -5.33 9.99
CA THR A 118 -12.69 -5.83 10.88
C THR A 118 -14.06 -5.22 10.62
N LYS A 119 -14.10 -4.01 10.06
CA LYS A 119 -15.35 -3.24 9.86
C LYS A 119 -15.58 -2.87 8.40
N ASN A 120 -16.85 -2.97 7.97
CA ASN A 120 -17.28 -2.35 6.73
C ASN A 120 -17.51 -0.86 6.97
N THR A 121 -16.85 0.00 6.20
CA THR A 121 -17.05 1.45 6.30
C THR A 121 -17.47 2.04 4.96
N LYS A 122 -17.94 3.29 4.94
CA LYS A 122 -18.39 3.93 3.68
C LYS A 122 -17.24 3.96 2.67
N HIS A 123 -17.57 4.03 1.38
CA HIS A 123 -16.54 4.27 0.36
C HIS A 123 -15.82 5.58 0.68
N GLN A 124 -14.48 5.55 0.68
CA GLN A 124 -13.70 6.77 0.91
C GLN A 124 -13.80 7.76 -0.26
N VAL A 125 -14.16 7.28 -1.46
CA VAL A 125 -14.43 8.11 -2.61
C VAL A 125 -15.62 9.03 -2.28
N GLY A 126 -15.42 10.34 -2.43
CA GLY A 126 -16.41 11.37 -2.08
C GLY A 126 -16.33 11.90 -0.65
N LEU A 127 -15.55 11.28 0.26
CA LEU A 127 -15.33 11.82 1.60
C LEU A 127 -14.22 12.89 1.60
N LYS A 128 -14.38 13.92 2.44
CA LYS A 128 -13.35 14.96 2.72
C LYS A 128 -12.31 14.46 3.73
N GLY A 129 -11.18 15.15 3.86
CA GLY A 129 -10.02 14.71 4.65
C GLY A 129 -10.34 14.18 6.05
N ARG A 130 -11.02 14.98 6.89
CA ARG A 130 -11.44 14.57 8.24
C ARG A 130 -12.36 13.35 8.23
N GLN A 131 -13.35 13.34 7.34
CA GLN A 131 -14.28 12.21 7.20
C GLN A 131 -13.56 10.94 6.76
N ARG A 132 -12.50 11.04 5.94
CA ARG A 132 -11.68 9.89 5.56
C ARG A 132 -10.95 9.30 6.77
N GLN A 133 -10.36 10.14 7.61
CA GLN A 133 -9.67 9.71 8.83
C GLN A 133 -10.63 9.00 9.79
N GLU A 134 -11.80 9.61 10.05
CA GLU A 134 -12.84 9.01 10.89
C GLU A 134 -13.33 7.67 10.30
N ASN A 135 -13.48 7.59 8.98
CA ASN A 135 -13.95 6.37 8.28
C ASN A 135 -12.93 5.22 8.26
N VAL A 136 -11.66 5.45 8.63
CA VAL A 136 -10.62 4.41 8.77
C VAL A 136 -10.17 4.18 10.21
N GLN A 137 -10.68 4.94 11.17
CA GLN A 137 -10.25 4.80 12.55
C GLN A 137 -10.73 3.47 13.15
N GLY A 138 -9.80 2.66 13.67
CA GLY A 138 -10.10 1.42 14.39
C GLY A 138 -10.79 0.35 13.54
N ILE A 139 -10.49 0.29 12.23
CA ILE A 139 -11.07 -0.68 11.29
C ILE A 139 -10.11 -1.82 10.92
N PHE A 140 -8.83 -1.71 11.29
CA PHE A 140 -7.81 -2.72 11.03
C PHE A 140 -7.38 -3.39 12.33
N SER A 141 -7.03 -4.66 12.24
CA SER A 141 -6.46 -5.46 13.33
C SER A 141 -5.35 -6.35 12.77
N LEU A 142 -4.48 -6.87 13.66
CA LEU A 142 -3.60 -7.98 13.31
C LEU A 142 -4.41 -9.26 13.11
N ALA A 143 -3.96 -10.11 12.19
CA ALA A 143 -4.48 -11.47 12.07
C ALA A 143 -4.12 -12.29 13.32
N SER A 144 -5.03 -13.17 13.75
CA SER A 144 -5.02 -13.85 15.05
C SER A 144 -3.79 -14.74 15.33
N ASN A 145 -3.03 -15.08 14.28
CA ASN A 145 -1.93 -16.04 14.30
C ASN A 145 -0.54 -15.37 14.16
N ILE A 146 -0.43 -14.08 14.48
CA ILE A 146 0.80 -13.31 14.22
C ILE A 146 1.46 -12.87 15.52
N THR A 147 2.64 -13.46 15.74
CA THR A 147 3.56 -13.01 16.79
C THR A 147 4.53 -12.00 16.19
N ILE A 148 4.32 -10.72 16.47
CA ILE A 148 5.30 -9.67 16.14
C ILE A 148 6.34 -9.65 17.26
N LYS A 149 7.57 -10.09 16.97
CA LYS A 149 8.69 -9.84 17.87
C LYS A 149 9.01 -8.34 17.79
N GLN A 150 8.85 -7.64 18.91
CA GLN A 150 9.26 -6.23 19.06
C GLN A 150 10.78 -6.11 19.19
#